data_AF-A0AAP0PDN4-F1
#
_entry.id   AF-A0AAP0PDN4-F1
#
_cell.length_a   1.000
_cell.length_b   1.000
_cell.length_c   1.000
_cell.angle_alpha   90.00
_cell.angle_beta   90.00
_cell.angle_gamma   90.00
#
_symmetry.space_group_name_H-M   'P 1'
#
loop_
_entity.id
_entity.type
_entity.pdbx_description
1 polymer ?
#
loop_
_entity_poly.entity_id
_entity_poly.type
_entity_poly.pdbx_seq_one_letter_code
_entity_poly.pdbx_strand_id
1 'polypeptide(L)'
;MLKSLEIEHFTNLTELPEWIGNLASLEELEIWRCENLTHLPSKEHMQRLIFLKQLCIEDCPRLEERCRRDGPEWPKISHIHI
;
A
#
# COMPACT_ATOMS: atom_id res chain seq x y z
N MET A 1 5.83 18.92 0.48
CA MET A 1 5.40 17.71 -0.23
C MET A 1 5.78 16.51 0.60
N LEU A 2 4.87 15.57 0.84
CA LEU A 2 5.16 14.34 1.58
C LEU A 2 5.92 13.38 0.66
N LYS A 3 7.00 12.77 1.17
CA LYS A 3 7.89 11.86 0.43
C LYS A 3 7.84 10.43 0.95
N SER A 4 7.69 10.26 2.26
CA SER A 4 7.54 8.96 2.89
C SER A 4 6.30 8.98 3.77
N LEU A 5 5.55 7.88 3.77
CA LEU A 5 4.38 7.65 4.62
C LEU A 5 4.55 6.29 5.27
N GLU A 6 4.51 6.28 6.60
CA GLU A 6 4.56 5.08 7.42
C GLU A 6 3.20 4.85 8.10
N ILE A 7 2.72 3.62 8.03
CA ILE A 7 1.48 3.17 8.64
C ILE A 7 1.80 1.98 9.53
N GLU A 8 1.89 2.22 10.84
CA GLU A 8 2.25 1.18 11.81
C GLU A 8 1.10 0.91 12.80
N HIS A 9 0.91 -0.35 13.20
CA HIS A 9 0.04 -0.76 14.30
C HIS A 9 -1.47 -0.44 14.15
N PHE A 10 -1.97 -0.30 12.92
CA PHE A 10 -3.41 -0.14 12.68
C PHE A 10 -4.14 -1.49 12.65
N THR A 11 -4.54 -1.96 13.83
CA THR A 11 -5.22 -3.25 13.99
C THR A 11 -6.72 -3.20 13.69
N ASN A 12 -7.37 -2.04 13.67
CA ASN A 12 -8.79 -1.93 13.32
C ASN A 12 -9.04 -1.60 11.84
N LEU A 13 -7.98 -1.31 11.10
CA LEU A 13 -8.07 -0.89 9.70
C LEU A 13 -8.09 -2.11 8.79
N THR A 14 -9.13 -2.24 7.98
CA THR A 14 -9.29 -3.34 7.02
C THR A 14 -8.91 -2.93 5.59
N GLU A 15 -8.97 -1.64 5.29
CA GLU A 15 -8.61 -1.06 4.00
C GLU A 15 -7.84 0.25 4.18
N LEU A 16 -6.85 0.48 3.32
CA LEU A 16 -6.19 1.76 3.22
C LEU A 16 -7.10 2.79 2.52
N PRO A 17 -7.20 4.02 3.04
CA PRO A 17 -8.09 5.02 2.48
C PRO A 17 -7.60 5.58 1.14
N GLU A 18 -8.54 5.90 0.25
CA GLU A 18 -8.26 6.35 -1.11
C GLU A 18 -7.47 7.67 -1.21
N TRP A 19 -7.48 8.49 -0.16
CA TRP A 19 -6.73 9.75 -0.14
C TRP A 19 -5.22 9.53 -0.25
N ILE A 20 -4.71 8.33 0.03
CA ILE A 20 -3.30 7.98 -0.18
C ILE A 20 -2.91 8.22 -1.64
N GLY A 21 -3.79 7.91 -2.60
CA GLY A 21 -3.55 8.18 -4.02
C GLY A 21 -3.45 9.66 -4.40
N ASN A 22 -3.80 10.58 -3.49
CA ASN A 22 -3.63 12.02 -3.69
C ASN A 22 -2.24 12.51 -3.26
N LEU A 23 -1.42 11.65 -2.65
CA LEU A 23 -0.05 11.95 -2.28
C LEU A 23 0.87 11.86 -3.51
N ALA A 24 0.65 12.72 -4.50
CA ALA A 24 1.33 12.69 -5.79
C ALA A 24 2.85 12.96 -5.75
N SER A 25 3.45 13.17 -4.58
CA SER A 25 4.90 13.29 -4.40
C SER A 25 5.52 12.15 -3.59
N LEU A 26 4.70 11.19 -3.16
CA LEU A 26 5.11 10.07 -2.33
C LEU A 26 6.08 9.17 -3.11
N GLU A 27 7.19 8.83 -2.46
CA GLU A 27 8.27 7.99 -2.98
C GLU A 27 8.36 6.67 -2.21
N GLU A 28 7.99 6.67 -0.93
CA GLU A 28 8.04 5.52 -0.03
C GLU A 28 6.70 5.37 0.70
N LEU A 29 6.14 4.16 0.66
CA LEU A 29 4.99 3.75 1.46
C LEU A 29 5.37 2.51 2.26
N GLU A 30 5.35 2.61 3.58
CA GLU A 30 5.66 1.50 4.47
C GLU A 30 4.47 1.17 5.36
N ILE A 31 4.16 -0.13 5.46
CA ILE A 31 3.01 -0.65 6.20
C ILE A 31 3.50 -1.75 7.11
N TRP A 32 3.36 -1.53 8.41
CA TRP A 32 3.95 -2.34 9.46
C TRP A 32 2.88 -2.78 10.46
N ARG A 33 2.88 -4.07 10.82
CA ARG A 33 2.08 -4.58 11.96
C ARG A 33 0.58 -4.25 11.89
N CYS A 34 0.01 -4.25 10.69
CA CYS A 34 -1.41 -4.00 10.43
C CYS A 34 -2.16 -5.31 10.17
N GLU A 35 -2.44 -6.07 11.24
CA GLU A 35 -2.89 -7.47 11.16
C GLU A 35 -4.22 -7.68 10.41
N ASN A 36 -5.16 -6.72 10.51
CA ASN A 36 -6.48 -6.82 9.89
C ASN A 36 -6.57 -6.17 8.51
N LEU A 37 -5.49 -5.50 8.07
CA LEU A 37 -5.45 -4.82 6.78
C LEU A 37 -5.45 -5.86 5.66
N THR A 38 -6.37 -5.68 4.71
CA THR A 38 -6.62 -6.64 3.63
C THR A 38 -6.64 -5.98 2.26
N HIS A 39 -6.87 -4.67 2.19
CA HIS A 39 -7.02 -3.96 0.93
C HIS A 39 -6.13 -2.71 0.88
N LEU A 40 -5.45 -2.55 -0.24
CA LEU A 40 -4.89 -1.29 -0.69
C LEU A 40 -6.00 -0.39 -1.27
N PRO A 41 -5.74 0.91 -1.49
CA PRO A 41 -6.61 1.79 -2.26
C PRO A 41 -6.99 1.20 -3.62
N SER A 42 -7.99 1.76 -4.31
CA SER A 42 -8.34 1.29 -5.64
C SER A 42 -7.15 1.33 -6.59
N LYS A 43 -7.19 0.50 -7.64
CA LYS A 43 -6.14 0.49 -8.67
C LYS A 43 -5.93 1.88 -9.27
N GLU A 44 -7.01 2.64 -9.45
CA GLU A 44 -6.94 4.01 -9.97
C GLU A 44 -6.12 4.92 -9.05
N HIS A 45 -6.37 4.86 -7.73
CA HIS A 45 -5.65 5.69 -6.76
C HIS A 45 -4.19 5.26 -6.61
N MET A 46 -3.91 3.95 -6.61
CA MET A 46 -2.54 3.45 -6.57
C MET A 46 -1.74 3.88 -7.80
N GLN A 47 -2.34 3.89 -8.99
CA GLN A 47 -1.69 4.32 -10.23
C GLN A 47 -1.38 5.83 -10.28
N ARG A 48 -1.99 6.65 -9.41
CA ARG A 48 -1.66 8.08 -9.30
C ARG A 48 -0.35 8.32 -8.56
N LEU A 49 0.16 7.32 -7.84
CA LEU A 49 1.43 7.39 -7.12
C LEU A 49 2.62 7.19 -8.07
N ILE A 50 2.73 8.05 -9.08
CA ILE A 50 3.69 7.92 -10.19
C ILE A 50 5.17 8.04 -9.75
N PHE A 51 5.43 8.55 -8.54
CA PHE A 51 6.77 8.67 -7.98
C PHE A 51 7.06 7.62 -6.90
N LEU A 52 6.10 6.73 -6.60
CA LEU A 52 6.29 5.69 -5.60
C LEU A 52 7.32 4.69 -6.11
N LYS A 53 8.45 4.63 -5.42
CA LYS A 53 9.60 3.79 -5.74
C LYS A 53 9.64 2.55 -4.86
N GLN A 54 9.16 2.69 -3.62
CA GLN A 54 9.23 1.64 -2.61
C GLN A 54 7.87 1.44 -1.95
N LEU A 55 7.47 0.17 -1.88
CA LEU A 55 6.36 -0.29 -1.07
C LEU A 55 6.89 -1.41 -0.17
N CYS A 56 6.92 -1.15 1.13
CA CYS A 56 7.24 -2.16 2.14
C CYS A 56 5.96 -2.57 2.86
N ILE A 57 5.71 -3.88 2.96
CA ILE A 57 4.60 -4.46 3.71
C ILE A 57 5.20 -5.57 4.56
N GLU A 58 5.22 -5.37 5.86
CA GLU A 58 5.83 -6.29 6.82
C GLU A 58 4.96 -6.42 8.08
N ASP A 59 4.97 -7.61 8.67
CA ASP A 59 4.08 -7.99 9.77
C ASP A 59 2.59 -7.71 9.47
N CYS A 60 2.18 -7.78 8.19
CA CYS A 60 0.81 -7.54 7.73
C CYS A 60 0.26 -8.78 7.02
N PRO A 61 0.08 -9.92 7.71
CA PRO A 61 -0.05 -11.25 7.11
C PRO A 61 -1.19 -11.36 6.08
N ARG A 62 -2.33 -10.69 6.35
CA ARG A 62 -3.48 -10.71 5.44
C ARG A 62 -3.25 -9.89 4.18
N LEU A 63 -2.57 -8.75 4.29
CA LEU A 63 -2.26 -7.91 3.14
C LEU A 63 -1.14 -8.51 2.31
N GLU A 64 -0.08 -9.01 2.96
CA GLU A 64 1.04 -9.71 2.32
C GLU A 64 0.56 -10.88 1.46
N GLU A 65 -0.32 -11.73 2.02
CA GLU A 65 -0.91 -12.85 1.30
C GLU A 65 -1.61 -12.39 0.00
N ARG A 66 -2.35 -11.28 0.08
CA ARG A 66 -3.15 -10.76 -1.03
C ARG A 66 -2.33 -9.98 -2.04
N CYS A 67 -1.13 -9.54 -1.68
CA CYS A 67 -0.17 -8.85 -2.54
C CYS A 67 0.79 -9.79 -3.28
N ARG A 68 0.73 -11.12 -3.06
CA ARG A 68 1.50 -12.12 -3.84
C ARG A 68 1.20 -12.01 -5.35
N ARG A 69 2.09 -12.48 -6.23
CA ARG A 69 2.05 -12.30 -7.71
C ARG A 69 0.73 -12.69 -8.42
N ASP A 70 -0.12 -13.50 -7.82
CA ASP A 70 -1.44 -13.88 -8.33
C ASP A 70 -2.60 -13.49 -7.39
N GLY A 71 -2.28 -12.70 -6.36
CA GLY A 71 -3.20 -12.23 -5.36
C GLY A 71 -4.06 -11.07 -5.86
N PRO A 72 -5.23 -10.84 -5.25
CA PRO A 72 -6.20 -9.84 -5.70
C PRO A 72 -5.67 -8.40 -5.61
N GLU A 73 -4.67 -8.13 -4.77
CA GLU A 73 -4.10 -6.79 -4.61
C GLU A 73 -2.89 -6.55 -5.52
N TRP A 74 -2.26 -7.60 -6.07
CA TRP A 74 -1.09 -7.48 -6.94
C TRP A 74 -1.28 -6.53 -8.13
N PRO A 75 -2.41 -6.53 -8.87
CA PRO A 75 -2.61 -5.60 -9.99
C PRO A 75 -2.59 -4.11 -9.61
N LYS A 76 -2.72 -3.79 -8.32
CA LYS A 76 -2.64 -2.42 -7.80
C LYS A 76 -1.20 -1.97 -7.61
N ILE A 77 -0.27 -2.90 -7.36
CA ILE A 77 1.13 -2.62 -7.02
C ILE A 77 2.14 -3.14 -8.05
N SER A 78 1.68 -3.88 -9.06
CA SER A 78 2.55 -4.48 -10.09
C SER A 78 3.33 -3.49 -10.95
N HIS A 79 3.03 -2.19 -10.84
CA HIS A 79 3.72 -1.11 -11.55
C HIS A 79 4.87 -0.52 -10.71
N ILE A 80 4.86 -0.77 -9.40
CA ILE A 80 5.94 -0.45 -8.48
C ILE A 80 7.01 -1.52 -8.75
N HIS A 81 8.21 -1.08 -9.13
CA HIS A 81 9.31 -2.01 -9.34
C HIS A 81 9.86 -2.39 -7.96
N ILE A 82 9.22 -3.39 -7.33
CA ILE A 82 9.61 -3.97 -6.03
C ILE A 82 10.78 -4.93 -6.22
#